data_AF-A0A6L7GZ01-F1
#
_entry.id   AF-A0A6L7GZ01-F1
#
_cell.length_a   1.000
_cell.length_b   1.000
_cell.length_c   1.000
_cell.angle_alpha   90.00
_cell.angle_beta   90.00
_cell.angle_gamma   90.00
#
_symmetry.space_group_name_H-M   'P 1'
#
loop_
_entity.id
_entity.type
_entity.pdbx_description
1 polymer ?
#
loop_
_entity_poly.entity_id
_entity_poly.type
_entity_poly.pdbx_seq_one_letter_code
_entity_poly.pdbx_strand_id
1 'polypeptide(L)'
;MATILAPSTTAQADLPRLDGCAWPTKFATDANNIAFPDSAASYWASVVRIPAGGHVEISGRYPHARYFSVTTYSATTQSVDGLYDTAIGPDAGAVNPYLPGADRTSAHRDFTVRLVDGAAPRTGRPANTLYTTSADGTRTSPPGLAIVVWRV
;
A
#
# COMPACT_ATOMS: atom_id res chain seq x y z
N MET A 1 -0.78 -49.26 18.36
CA MET A 1 -0.79 -47.83 18.75
C MET A 1 -0.25 -47.05 17.58
N ALA A 2 -1.08 -46.25 16.90
CA ALA A 2 -0.66 -45.44 15.75
C ALA A 2 -0.62 -43.96 16.18
N THR A 3 0.56 -43.35 16.10
CA THR A 3 0.77 -41.93 16.41
C THR A 3 0.61 -41.12 15.12
N ILE A 4 -0.35 -40.20 15.11
CA ILE A 4 -0.50 -39.22 14.04
C ILE A 4 0.47 -38.07 14.33
N LEU A 5 1.44 -37.83 13.45
CA LEU A 5 2.28 -36.63 13.46
C LEU A 5 1.51 -35.52 12.74
N ALA A 6 1.09 -34.49 13.47
CA ALA A 6 0.59 -33.26 12.89
C ALA A 6 1.74 -32.49 12.23
N PRO A 7 1.52 -31.83 11.08
CA PRO A 7 2.54 -30.96 10.49
C PRO A 7 2.78 -29.76 11.42
N SER A 8 4.05 -29.48 11.67
CA SER A 8 4.48 -28.28 12.39
C SER A 8 3.99 -27.05 11.64
N THR A 9 3.11 -26.26 12.25
CA THR A 9 2.79 -24.91 11.80
C THR A 9 4.10 -24.17 11.63
N THR A 10 4.45 -23.82 10.38
CA THR A 10 5.57 -22.92 10.12
C THR A 10 5.28 -21.63 10.88
N ALA A 11 6.15 -21.33 11.85
CA ALA A 11 6.11 -20.07 12.57
C ALA A 11 6.08 -18.94 11.52
N GLN A 12 4.99 -18.19 11.45
CA GLN A 12 5.02 -16.84 10.89
C GLN A 12 6.12 -16.13 11.68
N ALA A 13 7.24 -15.82 11.02
CA ALA A 13 8.23 -14.96 11.62
C ALA A 13 7.48 -13.71 12.09
N ASP A 14 7.50 -13.46 13.40
CA ASP A 14 6.94 -12.26 14.00
C ASP A 14 7.58 -11.09 13.27
N LEU A 15 6.78 -10.47 12.40
CA LEU A 15 7.11 -9.15 11.89
C LEU A 15 7.24 -8.25 13.11
N PRO A 16 8.15 -7.27 13.10
CA PRO A 16 8.12 -6.24 14.12
C PRO A 16 6.68 -5.74 14.20
N ARG A 17 6.04 -6.04 15.33
CA ARG A 17 4.69 -5.62 15.62
C ARG A 17 4.77 -4.10 15.58
N LEU A 18 4.18 -3.51 14.56
CA LEU A 18 4.05 -2.06 14.46
C LEU A 18 3.03 -1.64 15.51
N ASP A 19 3.41 -1.72 16.79
CA ASP A 19 2.56 -1.51 17.97
C ASP A 19 2.12 -0.04 18.13
N GLY A 20 2.03 0.73 17.05
CA GLY A 20 1.52 2.10 17.12
C GLY A 20 1.00 2.72 15.83
N CYS A 21 1.56 2.43 14.66
CA CYS A 21 1.15 3.09 13.41
C CYS A 21 1.49 2.23 12.17
N ALA A 22 0.57 2.16 11.20
CA ALA A 22 0.82 1.54 9.90
C ALA A 22 1.93 2.25 9.08
N TRP A 23 2.26 3.49 9.45
CA TRP A 23 3.06 4.45 8.70
C TRP A 23 4.20 5.03 9.57
N PRO A 24 5.25 4.23 9.87
CA PRO A 24 6.26 4.60 10.88
C PRO A 24 7.24 5.69 10.43
N THR A 25 7.41 5.94 9.13
CA THR A 25 8.45 6.85 8.64
C THR A 25 7.84 8.00 7.85
N LYS A 26 7.87 9.23 8.38
CA LYS A 26 7.45 10.45 7.67
C LYS A 26 8.63 11.07 6.92
N PHE A 27 8.42 11.48 5.67
CA PHE A 27 9.29 12.39 4.91
C PHE A 27 8.50 13.64 4.55
N ALA A 28 9.04 14.80 4.91
CA ALA A 28 8.45 16.12 4.69
C ALA A 28 9.50 17.20 4.95
N THR A 29 9.22 18.44 4.53
CA THR A 29 10.12 19.58 4.75
C THR A 29 10.32 19.90 6.24
N ASP A 30 9.38 19.49 7.10
CA ASP A 30 9.40 19.68 8.55
C ASP A 30 9.87 18.43 9.35
N ALA A 31 10.31 17.37 8.65
CA ALA A 31 10.68 16.09 9.23
C ALA A 31 11.96 15.55 8.56
N ASN A 32 11.95 14.28 8.14
CA ASN A 32 13.04 13.74 7.33
C ASN A 32 12.99 14.34 5.92
N ASN A 33 13.79 15.38 5.67
CA ASN A 33 13.95 16.01 4.37
C ASN A 33 14.82 15.15 3.43
N ILE A 34 14.33 13.97 3.11
CA ILE A 34 14.96 13.04 2.18
C ILE A 34 14.36 13.27 0.80
N ALA A 35 15.24 13.41 -0.21
CA ALA A 35 14.87 13.65 -1.61
C ALA A 35 14.07 14.94 -1.88
N PHE A 36 14.21 15.96 -1.02
CA PHE A 36 13.63 17.30 -1.21
C PHE A 36 12.10 17.24 -1.46
N PRO A 37 11.30 16.74 -0.50
CA PRO A 37 9.88 16.55 -0.70
C PRO A 37 9.17 17.89 -0.96
N ASP A 38 8.14 17.82 -1.81
CA ASP A 38 7.20 18.92 -2.03
C ASP A 38 6.68 19.47 -0.69
N SER A 39 6.79 20.78 -0.49
CA SER A 39 6.37 21.45 0.76
C SER A 39 4.86 21.43 0.97
N ALA A 40 4.07 21.15 -0.07
CA ALA A 40 2.63 21.01 -0.01
C ALA A 40 2.17 19.55 0.13
N ALA A 41 3.08 18.61 0.39
CA ALA A 41 2.79 17.20 0.57
C ALA A 41 3.54 16.61 1.78
N SER A 42 2.97 15.56 2.36
CA SER A 42 3.65 14.69 3.31
C SER A 42 3.67 13.28 2.77
N TYR A 43 4.77 12.58 3.04
CA TYR A 43 4.99 11.22 2.61
C TYR A 43 5.18 10.36 3.85
N TRP A 44 4.59 9.18 3.86
CA TRP A 44 4.83 8.17 4.88
C TRP A 44 5.19 6.85 4.24
N ALA A 45 6.24 6.21 4.71
CA ALA A 45 6.63 4.87 4.28
C ALA A 45 6.38 3.83 5.35
N SER A 46 6.13 2.62 4.86
CA SER A 46 6.12 1.38 5.63
C SER A 46 6.80 0.28 4.81
N VAL A 47 7.39 -0.68 5.51
CA VAL A 47 7.89 -1.92 4.90
C VAL A 47 7.09 -3.06 5.48
N VAL A 48 6.33 -3.74 4.64
CA VAL A 48 5.42 -4.82 5.05
C VAL A 48 5.82 -6.13 4.39
N ARG A 49 5.70 -7.25 5.10
CA ARG A 49 5.84 -8.58 4.51
C ARG A 49 4.52 -9.01 3.93
N ILE A 50 4.56 -9.50 2.70
CA ILE A 50 3.39 -10.11 2.06
C ILE A 50 3.47 -11.62 2.31
N PRO A 51 2.41 -12.25 2.87
CA PRO A 51 2.40 -13.70 3.04
C PRO A 51 2.42 -14.39 1.67
N ALA A 52 3.15 -15.50 1.57
CA ALA A 52 3.23 -16.29 0.33
C ALA A 52 1.81 -16.74 -0.11
N GLY A 53 1.46 -16.44 -1.36
CA GLY A 53 0.14 -16.75 -1.93
C GLY A 53 -1.02 -15.90 -1.37
N GLY A 54 -0.74 -14.91 -0.52
CA GLY A 54 -1.73 -13.99 0.02
C GLY A 54 -1.47 -12.54 -0.38
N HIS A 55 -2.05 -11.62 0.40
CA HIS A 55 -1.94 -10.18 0.19
C HIS A 55 -1.96 -9.43 1.52
N VAL A 56 -1.58 -8.15 1.48
CA VAL A 56 -1.80 -7.19 2.57
C VAL A 56 -2.93 -6.25 2.15
N GLU A 57 -3.82 -5.91 3.08
CA GLU A 57 -4.86 -4.89 2.86
C GLU A 57 -4.48 -3.59 3.56
N ILE A 58 -4.55 -2.49 2.81
CA ILE A 58 -4.38 -1.12 3.28
C ILE A 58 -5.76 -0.47 3.24
N SER A 59 -6.40 -0.40 4.40
CA SER A 59 -7.70 0.24 4.57
C SER A 59 -7.56 1.63 5.18
N GLY A 60 -8.39 2.57 4.75
CA GLY A 60 -8.42 3.92 5.33
C GLY A 60 -9.62 4.72 4.85
N ARG A 61 -9.64 6.00 5.22
CA ARG A 61 -10.60 6.99 4.68
C ARG A 61 -9.88 7.90 3.71
N TYR A 62 -10.52 8.22 2.59
CA TYR A 62 -10.06 9.26 1.67
C TYR A 62 -9.73 10.53 2.47
N PRO A 63 -8.51 11.07 2.36
CA PRO A 63 -8.13 12.23 3.13
C PRO A 63 -8.83 13.49 2.61
N HIS A 64 -8.96 14.51 3.46
CA HIS A 64 -9.35 15.85 3.00
C HIS A 64 -8.12 16.57 2.45
N ALA A 65 -7.70 16.17 1.25
CA ALA A 65 -6.53 16.70 0.59
C ALA A 65 -6.78 16.92 -0.90
N ARG A 66 -5.94 17.71 -1.55
CA ARG A 66 -6.04 17.97 -2.99
C ARG A 66 -5.61 16.76 -3.83
N TYR A 67 -4.81 15.88 -3.26
CA TYR A 67 -4.25 14.69 -3.89
C TYR A 67 -3.93 13.65 -2.81
N PHE A 68 -4.00 12.36 -3.13
CA PHE A 68 -3.27 11.35 -2.37
C PHE A 68 -2.93 10.16 -3.26
N SER A 69 -1.93 9.37 -2.85
CA SER A 69 -1.56 8.15 -3.56
C SER A 69 -0.95 7.11 -2.63
N VAL A 70 -1.07 5.84 -3.02
CA VAL A 70 -0.34 4.71 -2.44
C VAL A 70 0.53 4.10 -3.54
N THR A 71 1.83 4.02 -3.29
CA THR A 71 2.82 3.65 -4.30
C THR A 71 3.81 2.64 -3.71
N THR A 72 4.09 1.56 -4.44
CA THR A 72 5.15 0.61 -4.09
C THR A 72 6.49 1.05 -4.67
N TYR A 73 7.59 0.70 -4.01
CA TYR A 73 8.94 1.10 -4.40
C TYR A 73 9.90 -0.09 -4.48
N SER A 74 10.89 0.03 -5.35
CA SER A 74 11.96 -0.94 -5.52
C SER A 74 12.99 -0.82 -4.39
N ALA A 75 13.86 -1.83 -4.26
CA ALA A 75 15.01 -1.77 -3.36
C ALA A 75 15.95 -0.57 -3.63
N THR A 76 15.92 -0.05 -4.85
CA THR A 76 16.69 1.12 -5.33
C THR A 76 15.86 2.40 -5.37
N THR A 77 14.78 2.47 -4.59
CA THR A 77 13.90 3.64 -4.42
C THR A 77 13.25 4.18 -5.69
N GLN A 78 13.08 3.34 -6.71
CA GLN A 78 12.29 3.65 -7.90
C GLN A 78 10.82 3.27 -7.64
N SER A 79 9.86 4.12 -8.02
CA SER A 79 8.44 3.74 -7.97
C SER A 79 8.21 2.49 -8.79
N VAL A 80 7.50 1.50 -8.28
CA VAL A 80 7.20 0.21 -8.92
C VAL A 80 5.80 0.25 -9.55
N ASP A 81 4.79 0.50 -8.71
CA ASP A 81 3.39 0.56 -9.08
C ASP A 81 2.65 1.55 -8.17
N GLY A 82 1.53 2.10 -8.62
CA GLY A 82 0.85 3.18 -7.89
C GLY A 82 -0.63 3.27 -8.19
N LEU A 83 -1.39 3.65 -7.16
CA LEU A 83 -2.78 4.05 -7.24
C LEU A 83 -2.91 5.44 -6.63
N TYR A 84 -3.57 6.33 -7.36
CA TYR A 84 -3.85 7.69 -6.91
C TYR A 84 -5.34 7.88 -6.76
N ASP A 85 -5.72 8.91 -6.02
CA ASP A 85 -7.07 9.27 -5.64
C ASP A 85 -8.25 8.70 -6.46
N THR A 86 -8.40 9.15 -7.69
CA THR A 86 -9.49 8.80 -8.61
C THR A 86 -9.39 7.38 -9.17
N ALA A 87 -8.21 6.76 -9.09
CA ALA A 87 -7.95 5.38 -9.50
C ALA A 87 -8.24 4.35 -8.38
N ILE A 88 -8.55 4.81 -7.16
CA ILE A 88 -8.97 3.94 -6.05
C ILE A 88 -10.49 3.99 -5.98
N GLY A 89 -11.17 2.86 -6.17
CA GLY A 89 -12.61 2.74 -5.95
C GLY A 89 -12.93 2.76 -4.44
N PRO A 90 -14.07 3.35 -4.03
CA PRO A 90 -14.47 3.36 -2.63
C PRO A 90 -14.94 1.96 -2.20
N ASP A 91 -14.94 1.72 -0.89
CA ASP A 91 -15.58 0.55 -0.32
C ASP A 91 -17.11 0.58 -0.55
N ALA A 92 -17.77 -0.57 -0.40
CA ALA A 92 -19.21 -0.67 -0.65
C ALA A 92 -20.01 0.30 0.24
N GLY A 93 -20.81 1.17 -0.39
CA GLY A 93 -21.59 2.19 0.31
C GLY A 93 -20.81 3.47 0.66
N ALA A 94 -19.51 3.53 0.39
CA ALA A 94 -18.71 4.73 0.53
C ALA A 94 -18.62 5.52 -0.78
N VAL A 95 -18.17 6.77 -0.68
CA VAL A 95 -17.97 7.70 -1.80
C VAL A 95 -16.49 8.02 -1.94
N ASN A 96 -15.98 8.03 -3.19
CA ASN A 96 -14.69 8.62 -3.50
C ASN A 96 -14.87 10.15 -3.74
N PRO A 97 -14.42 11.02 -2.82
CA PRO A 97 -14.63 12.48 -2.90
C PRO A 97 -13.80 13.16 -3.98
N TYR A 98 -12.88 12.44 -4.64
CA TYR A 98 -12.03 12.97 -5.70
C TYR A 98 -12.68 12.90 -7.08
N LEU A 99 -13.77 12.13 -7.23
CA LEU A 99 -14.52 12.07 -8.48
C LEU A 99 -15.32 13.35 -8.71
N PRO A 100 -15.47 13.80 -9.97
CA PRO A 100 -16.29 14.97 -10.29
C PRO A 100 -17.73 14.82 -9.76
N GLY A 101 -18.22 15.84 -9.06
CA GLY A 101 -19.59 15.88 -8.51
C GLY A 101 -19.80 15.08 -7.22
N ALA A 102 -18.79 14.38 -6.70
CA ALA A 102 -18.89 13.68 -5.42
C ALA A 102 -18.96 14.64 -4.22
N ASP A 103 -19.65 14.22 -3.16
CA ASP A 103 -19.66 14.96 -1.89
C ASP A 103 -18.30 14.86 -1.20
N ARG A 104 -17.57 15.97 -1.18
CA ARG A 104 -16.24 16.08 -0.56
C ARG A 104 -16.27 16.02 0.97
N THR A 105 -17.46 16.17 1.57
CA THR A 105 -17.66 16.20 3.01
C THR A 105 -18.25 14.90 3.56
N SER A 106 -18.52 13.91 2.69
CA SER A 106 -19.09 12.62 3.09
C SER A 106 -18.30 11.99 4.25
N ALA A 107 -19.03 11.57 5.29
CA ALA A 107 -18.47 10.80 6.38
C ALA A 107 -18.11 9.36 5.95
N HIS A 108 -18.82 8.81 4.96
CA HIS A 108 -18.64 7.47 4.40
C HIS A 108 -17.74 7.55 3.16
N ARG A 109 -16.43 7.48 3.40
CA ARG A 109 -15.39 7.66 2.38
C ARG A 109 -14.24 6.68 2.60
N ASP A 110 -14.59 5.47 2.96
CA ASP A 110 -13.65 4.40 3.22
C ASP A 110 -13.16 3.78 1.89
N PHE A 111 -11.92 3.33 1.87
CA PHE A 111 -11.32 2.60 0.77
C PHE A 111 -10.42 1.49 1.29
N THR A 112 -10.29 0.43 0.49
CA THR A 112 -9.34 -0.65 0.71
C THR A 112 -8.51 -0.90 -0.55
N VAL A 113 -7.19 -0.96 -0.38
CA VAL A 113 -6.22 -1.34 -1.42
C VAL A 113 -5.54 -2.66 -1.04
N ARG A 114 -5.41 -3.56 -2.00
CA ARG A 114 -4.65 -4.81 -1.86
C ARG A 114 -3.23 -4.63 -2.35
N LEU A 115 -2.29 -5.22 -1.64
CA LEU A 115 -0.89 -5.28 -1.98
C LEU A 115 -0.49 -6.74 -2.17
N VAL A 116 -0.11 -7.09 -3.40
CA VAL A 116 0.15 -8.46 -3.84
C VAL A 116 1.62 -8.59 -4.21
N ASP A 117 2.24 -9.69 -3.81
CA ASP A 117 3.60 -10.00 -4.22
C ASP A 117 3.61 -10.54 -5.66
N GLY A 118 4.42 -9.94 -6.52
CA GLY A 118 4.57 -10.35 -7.91
C GLY A 118 4.49 -9.19 -8.91
N ALA A 119 4.51 -9.54 -10.20
CA ALA A 119 4.47 -8.58 -11.29
C ALA A 119 3.07 -8.01 -11.52
N ALA A 120 2.99 -6.69 -11.66
CA ALA A 120 1.78 -6.02 -12.09
C ALA A 120 1.33 -6.57 -13.46
N PRO A 121 0.06 -7.00 -13.60
CA PRO A 121 -0.43 -7.51 -14.86
C PRO A 121 -0.55 -6.38 -15.88
N ARG A 122 -0.16 -6.64 -17.13
CA ARG A 122 -0.28 -5.65 -18.22
C ARG A 122 -1.72 -5.41 -18.65
N THR A 123 -2.60 -6.38 -18.44
CA THR A 123 -4.02 -6.32 -18.77
C THR A 123 -4.82 -7.05 -17.69
N GLY A 124 -6.10 -6.70 -17.51
CA GLY A 124 -6.97 -7.38 -16.55
C GLY A 124 -6.57 -7.17 -15.07
N ARG A 125 -5.92 -6.04 -14.75
CA ARG A 125 -5.58 -5.68 -13.37
C ARG A 125 -6.85 -5.60 -12.51
N PRO A 126 -6.94 -6.35 -11.39
CA PRO A 126 -8.03 -6.18 -10.44
C PRO A 126 -8.04 -4.75 -9.88
N ALA A 127 -9.23 -4.20 -9.64
CA ALA A 127 -9.39 -2.89 -9.01
C ALA A 127 -8.65 -2.84 -7.66
N ASN A 128 -8.22 -1.63 -7.29
CA ASN A 128 -7.57 -1.36 -6.00
C ASN A 128 -6.41 -2.32 -5.64
N THR A 129 -5.64 -2.79 -6.61
CA THR A 129 -4.55 -3.76 -6.33
C THR A 129 -3.21 -3.22 -6.78
N LEU A 130 -2.22 -3.17 -5.89
CA LEU A 130 -0.82 -2.82 -6.11
C LEU A 130 0.07 -4.05 -6.09
N TYR A 131 1.23 -3.94 -6.74
CA TYR A 131 2.18 -5.04 -6.91
C TYR A 131 3.60 -4.65 -6.49
N THR A 132 4.40 -5.65 -6.09
CA THR A 132 5.81 -5.48 -5.67
C THR A 132 6.80 -5.51 -6.84
N THR A 133 6.39 -5.92 -8.03
CA THR A 133 7.20 -5.90 -9.25
C THR A 133 6.47 -5.19 -10.38
N SER A 134 7.18 -4.35 -11.13
CA SER A 134 6.59 -3.59 -12.23
C SER A 134 6.18 -4.48 -13.41
N ALA A 135 5.26 -4.00 -14.25
CA ALA A 135 4.73 -4.77 -15.38
C ALA A 135 5.77 -5.12 -16.47
N ASP A 136 6.89 -4.41 -16.50
CA ASP A 136 8.07 -4.68 -17.35
C ASP A 136 9.12 -5.55 -16.64
N GLY A 137 8.95 -5.83 -15.34
CA GLY A 137 9.87 -6.62 -14.52
C GLY A 137 11.16 -5.90 -14.11
N THR A 138 11.32 -4.61 -14.45
CA THR A 138 12.60 -3.89 -14.26
C THR A 138 12.77 -3.32 -12.86
N ARG A 139 11.67 -3.13 -12.12
CA ARG A 139 11.65 -2.53 -10.78
C ARG A 139 10.94 -3.48 -9.84
N THR A 140 11.62 -3.87 -8.77
CA THR A 140 11.07 -4.81 -7.78
C THR A 140 11.40 -4.39 -6.37
N SER A 141 10.43 -4.51 -5.46
CA SER A 141 10.67 -4.45 -4.02
C SER A 141 11.59 -5.60 -3.58
N PRO A 142 12.21 -5.50 -2.38
CA PRO A 142 12.98 -6.60 -1.82
C PRO A 142 12.15 -7.90 -1.72
N PRO A 143 12.75 -9.09 -1.88
CA PRO A 143 12.01 -10.35 -1.90
C PRO A 143 11.11 -10.57 -0.67
N GLY A 144 9.83 -10.87 -0.92
CA GLY A 144 8.82 -11.12 0.13
C GLY A 144 8.42 -9.88 0.95
N LEU A 145 8.88 -8.69 0.56
CA LEU A 145 8.55 -7.42 1.19
C LEU A 145 7.97 -6.45 0.16
N ALA A 146 7.15 -5.53 0.64
CA ALA A 146 6.77 -4.34 -0.09
C ALA A 146 7.26 -3.11 0.66
N ILE A 147 7.94 -2.22 -0.05
CA ILE A 147 8.17 -0.86 0.40
C ILE A 147 6.99 -0.05 -0.14
N VAL A 148 6.14 0.46 0.74
CA VAL A 148 4.94 1.22 0.36
C VAL A 148 5.04 2.64 0.89
N VAL A 149 4.69 3.60 0.04
CA VAL A 149 4.64 5.02 0.38
C VAL A 149 3.23 5.54 0.18
N TRP A 150 2.67 6.14 1.22
CA TRP A 150 1.47 6.94 1.17
C TRP A 150 1.85 8.42 1.08
N ARG A 151 1.29 9.13 0.11
CA ARG A 151 1.43 10.58 -0.06
C ARG A 151 0.07 11.24 0.15
N VAL A 152 0.03 12.36 0.86
CA VAL A 152 -1.12 13.26 0.96
C VAL A 152 -0.70 14.72 0.96
#